data_AF-A0A239J5H9-F1
#
_entry.id   AF-A0A239J5H9-F1
#
_cell.length_a   1.000
_cell.length_b   1.000
_cell.length_c   1.000
_cell.angle_alpha   90.00
_cell.angle_beta   90.00
_cell.angle_gamma   90.00
#
_symmetry.space_group_name_H-M   'P 1'
#
loop_
_entity.id
_entity.type
_entity.pdbx_description
1 polymer ?
#
loop_
_entity_poly.entity_id
_entity_poly.type
_entity_poly.pdbx_seq_one_letter_code
_entity_poly.pdbx_strand_id
1 'polypeptide(L)'
;MLGFMWSVLNGFLHGVALLGTAQVDAATVAPFLSQGIGVMTEWMSAYADQIDAGEYPAVDSTIDTHLAAMEHLIQESESLGINAELPRFVKTLTGRAVAGGRGGDGYAAMIEQFRKPAVTG
;
A
#
# COMPACT_ATOMS: atom_id res chain seq x y z
N MET A 1 -15.29 -6.34 4.14
CA MET A 1 -14.78 -7.59 3.53
C MET A 1 -14.50 -7.46 2.03
N LEU A 2 -15.47 -7.04 1.20
CA LEU A 2 -15.27 -6.97 -0.26
C LEU A 2 -14.12 -6.05 -0.70
N GLY A 3 -14.01 -4.84 -0.12
CA GLY A 3 -12.89 -3.94 -0.42
C GLY A 3 -11.52 -4.56 -0.13
N PHE A 4 -11.39 -5.29 0.98
CA PHE A 4 -10.16 -6.01 1.33
C PHE A 4 -9.84 -7.11 0.31
N MET A 5 -10.83 -7.90 -0.09
CA MET A 5 -10.67 -8.94 -1.11
C MET A 5 -10.12 -8.38 -2.41
N TRP A 6 -10.71 -7.31 -2.95
CA TRP A 6 -10.22 -6.71 -4.20
C TRP A 6 -8.85 -6.05 -4.05
N SER A 7 -8.54 -5.44 -2.90
CA SER A 7 -7.20 -4.91 -2.65
C SER A 7 -6.13 -6.01 -2.71
N VAL A 8 -6.38 -7.15 -2.06
CA VAL A 8 -5.46 -8.28 -2.06
C VAL A 8 -5.33 -8.89 -3.47
N LEU A 9 -6.46 -9.16 -4.14
CA LEU A 9 -6.45 -9.76 -5.48
C LEU A 9 -5.77 -8.86 -6.51
N ASN A 10 -6.08 -7.56 -6.52
CA ASN A 10 -5.47 -6.63 -7.48
C ASN A 10 -3.99 -6.36 -7.16
N GLY A 11 -3.61 -6.33 -5.88
CA GLY A 11 -2.20 -6.26 -5.48
C GLY A 11 -1.41 -7.48 -5.97
N PHE A 12 -1.97 -8.68 -5.83
CA PHE A 12 -1.40 -9.91 -6.38
C PHE A 12 -1.24 -9.84 -7.91
N LEU A 13 -2.32 -9.49 -8.63
CA LEU A 13 -2.29 -9.42 -10.09
C LEU A 13 -1.29 -8.39 -10.61
N HIS A 14 -1.19 -7.22 -9.97
CA HIS A 14 -0.19 -6.22 -10.31
C HIS A 14 1.23 -6.74 -10.06
N GLY A 15 1.48 -7.39 -8.92
CA GLY A 15 2.78 -7.98 -8.60
C GLY A 15 3.21 -9.07 -9.58
N VAL A 16 2.28 -9.94 -9.99
CA VAL A 16 2.52 -10.96 -11.02
C VAL A 16 2.83 -10.34 -12.37
N ALA A 17 2.08 -9.31 -12.79
CA ALA A 17 2.36 -8.61 -14.04
C ALA A 17 3.77 -7.98 -14.04
N LEU A 18 4.17 -7.37 -12.92
CA LEU A 18 5.49 -6.77 -12.76
C LEU A 18 6.60 -7.82 -12.83
N LEU A 19 6.51 -8.89 -12.03
CA LEU A 19 7.52 -9.95 -11.98
C LEU A 19 7.55 -10.82 -13.25
N GLY A 20 6.44 -10.87 -13.99
CA GLY A 20 6.36 -11.52 -15.28
C GLY A 20 7.28 -10.89 -16.34
N THR A 21 7.61 -9.60 -16.22
CA THR A 21 8.58 -8.94 -17.11
C THR A 21 10.01 -9.45 -16.91
N ALA A 22 10.31 -9.98 -15.71
CA ALA A 22 11.53 -10.68 -15.38
C ALA A 22 11.43 -12.21 -15.60
N GLN A 23 10.44 -12.67 -16.38
CA GLN A 23 10.19 -14.09 -16.70
C GLN A 23 9.92 -14.97 -15.47
N VAL A 24 9.36 -14.40 -14.40
CA VAL A 24 8.94 -15.16 -13.22
C VAL A 24 7.49 -15.61 -13.40
N ASP A 25 7.27 -16.92 -13.38
CA ASP A 25 5.93 -17.49 -13.48
C ASP A 25 5.05 -17.12 -12.29
N ALA A 26 3.75 -16.90 -12.54
CA ALA A 26 2.77 -16.60 -11.50
C ALA A 26 2.73 -17.67 -10.38
N ALA A 27 2.94 -18.93 -10.73
CA ALA A 27 3.01 -20.04 -9.78
C ALA A 27 4.19 -19.93 -8.80
N THR A 28 5.28 -19.28 -9.22
CA THR A 28 6.46 -18.99 -8.39
C THR A 28 6.22 -17.77 -7.49
N VAL A 29 5.47 -16.77 -7.99
CA VAL A 29 5.13 -15.55 -7.24
C VAL A 29 4.10 -15.81 -6.14
N ALA A 30 3.09 -16.64 -6.42
CA ALA A 30 1.97 -16.91 -5.51
C ALA A 30 2.37 -17.31 -4.09
N PRO A 31 3.26 -18.30 -3.85
CA PRO A 31 3.67 -18.65 -2.49
C PRO A 31 4.44 -17.51 -1.80
N PHE A 32 5.29 -16.77 -2.53
CA PHE A 32 6.04 -15.64 -1.97
C PHE A 32 5.13 -14.51 -1.50
N LEU A 33 4.17 -14.10 -2.32
CA LEU A 33 3.19 -13.07 -1.93
C LEU A 33 2.25 -13.56 -0.84
N SER A 34 1.88 -14.84 -0.83
CA SER A 34 1.07 -15.43 0.25
C SER A 34 1.79 -15.40 1.60
N GLN A 35 3.10 -15.67 1.62
CA GLN A 35 3.91 -15.52 2.83
C GLN A 35 3.96 -14.06 3.30
N GLY A 36 4.10 -13.11 2.37
CA GLY A 36 4.05 -11.68 2.68
C GLY A 36 2.72 -11.25 3.32
N ILE A 37 1.60 -11.81 2.88
CA ILE A 37 0.29 -11.57 3.50
C ILE A 37 0.28 -12.02 4.97
N GLY A 38 0.96 -13.11 5.30
CA GLY A 38 1.12 -13.56 6.70
C GLY A 38 1.71 -12.47 7.59
N VAL A 39 2.78 -11.81 7.15
CA VAL A 39 3.39 -10.68 7.89
C VAL A 39 2.41 -9.51 8.02
N MET A 40 1.63 -9.20 6.97
CA MET A 40 0.64 -8.13 7.04
C MET A 40 -0.46 -8.39 8.07
N THR A 41 -0.76 -9.65 8.42
CA THR A 41 -1.75 -9.95 9.47
C THR A 41 -1.30 -9.48 10.86
N GLU A 42 0.00 -9.56 11.15
CA GLU A 42 0.57 -9.04 12.40
C GLU A 42 0.45 -7.51 12.46
N TRP A 43 0.76 -6.84 11.34
CA TRP A 43 0.58 -5.39 11.22
C TRP A 43 -0.89 -4.96 11.38
N MET A 44 -1.85 -5.72 10.84
CA MET A 44 -3.27 -5.40 11.02
C MET A 44 -3.68 -5.40 12.48
N SER A 45 -3.17 -6.34 13.28
CA SER A 45 -3.42 -6.36 14.73
C SER A 45 -2.81 -5.13 15.41
N ALA A 46 -1.55 -4.81 15.11
CA ALA A 46 -0.88 -3.64 15.68
C ALA A 46 -1.54 -2.30 15.26
N TYR A 47 -2.03 -2.22 14.02
CA TYR A 47 -2.73 -1.05 13.52
C TYR A 47 -4.11 -0.91 14.19
N ALA A 48 -4.79 -1.99 14.55
CA ALA A 48 -6.06 -1.91 15.27
C ALA A 48 -5.88 -1.16 16.61
N ASP A 49 -4.88 -1.54 17.40
CA ASP A 49 -4.58 -0.88 18.68
C ASP A 49 -4.25 0.61 18.49
N GLN A 50 -3.44 0.95 17.48
CA GLN A 50 -3.11 2.34 17.14
C GLN A 50 -4.33 3.15 16.70
N ILE A 51 -5.20 2.56 15.86
CA ILE A 51 -6.40 3.20 15.34
C ILE A 51 -7.41 3.48 16.46
N ASP A 52 -7.56 2.54 17.39
CA ASP A 52 -8.47 2.68 18.53
C ASP A 52 -7.94 3.68 19.58
N ALA A 53 -6.62 3.73 19.78
CA ALA A 53 -5.97 4.74 20.62
C ALA A 53 -5.95 6.14 19.98
N GLY A 54 -6.03 6.23 18.65
CA GLY A 54 -5.89 7.50 17.92
C GLY A 54 -4.45 8.03 17.87
N GLU A 55 -3.47 7.17 18.15
CA GLU A 55 -2.04 7.48 18.17
C GLU A 55 -1.33 6.67 17.09
N TYR A 56 -0.48 7.32 16.28
CA TYR A 56 0.14 6.70 15.10
C TYR A 56 1.67 6.76 15.15
N PRO A 57 2.32 6.07 16.10
CA PRO A 57 3.78 6.06 16.18
C PRO A 57 4.39 5.41 14.93
N ALA A 58 5.41 6.03 14.36
CA ALA A 58 6.21 5.46 13.28
C ALA A 58 7.23 4.46 13.84
N VAL A 59 6.76 3.30 14.30
CA VAL A 59 7.61 2.25 14.91
C VAL A 59 8.51 1.60 13.86
N ASP A 60 7.98 1.31 12.68
CA ASP A 60 8.73 0.67 11.60
C ASP A 60 9.16 1.66 10.52
N SER A 61 8.22 2.48 10.06
CA SER A 61 8.42 3.39 8.92
C SER A 61 7.38 4.50 8.91
N THR A 62 7.77 5.66 8.40
CA THR A 62 6.91 6.85 8.28
C THR A 62 6.09 6.80 6.99
N ILE A 63 5.00 7.57 6.94
CA ILE A 63 4.22 7.77 5.71
C ILE A 63 5.09 8.35 4.57
N ASP A 64 6.03 9.26 4.87
CA ASP A 64 6.96 9.80 3.86
C ASP A 64 7.84 8.71 3.24
N THR A 65 8.32 7.77 4.05
CA THR A 65 9.12 6.64 3.57
C THR A 65 8.30 5.73 2.64
N HIS A 66 7.04 5.46 3.00
CA HIS A 66 6.13 4.70 2.14
C HIS A 66 5.81 5.45 0.84
N LEU A 67 5.63 6.77 0.89
CA LEU A 67 5.36 7.60 -0.28
C LEU A 67 6.50 7.48 -1.31
N ALA A 68 7.76 7.57 -0.86
CA ALA A 68 8.92 7.37 -1.72
C ALA A 68 8.96 5.96 -2.35
N ALA A 69 8.66 4.91 -1.56
CA ALA A 69 8.58 3.55 -2.08
C ALA A 69 7.47 3.38 -3.15
N MET A 70 6.32 4.03 -2.97
CA MET A 70 5.24 4.04 -3.97
C MET A 70 5.67 4.74 -5.26
N GLU A 71 6.44 5.82 -5.18
CA GLU A 71 7.00 6.51 -6.34
C GLU A 71 7.93 5.61 -7.15
N HIS A 72 8.83 4.88 -6.48
CA HIS A 72 9.69 3.90 -7.14
C HIS A 72 8.88 2.79 -7.80
N LEU A 73 7.85 2.25 -7.13
CA LEU A 73 6.98 1.22 -7.71
C LEU A 73 6.28 1.70 -8.98
N ILE A 74 5.81 2.96 -9.00
CA ILE A 74 5.19 3.57 -10.19
C ILE A 74 6.21 3.69 -11.32
N GLN A 75 7.39 4.24 -11.03
CA GLN A 75 8.45 4.41 -12.04
C GLN A 75 8.87 3.07 -12.64
N GLU A 76 9.05 2.05 -11.82
CA GLU A 76 9.40 0.70 -12.26
C GLU A 76 8.28 0.04 -13.08
N SER A 77 7.03 0.22 -12.65
CA SER A 77 5.88 -0.30 -13.42
C SER A 77 5.82 0.35 -14.81
N GLU A 78 6.00 1.67 -14.88
CA GLU A 78 5.99 2.42 -16.14
C GLU A 78 7.18 2.08 -17.04
N SER A 79 8.38 1.92 -16.48
CA SER A 79 9.59 1.55 -17.24
C SER A 79 9.46 0.16 -17.88
N LEU A 80 8.72 -0.73 -17.23
CA LEU A 80 8.44 -2.09 -17.70
C LEU A 80 7.15 -2.21 -18.53
N GLY A 81 6.45 -1.09 -18.78
CA GLY A 81 5.21 -1.07 -19.55
C GLY A 81 3.98 -1.67 -18.84
N ILE A 82 4.05 -1.80 -17.51
CA ILE A 82 2.98 -2.30 -16.65
C ILE A 82 2.05 -1.16 -16.23
N ASN A 83 0.74 -1.45 -16.15
CA ASN A 83 -0.26 -0.48 -15.71
C ASN A 83 0.01 -0.08 -14.24
N ALA A 84 0.29 1.21 -14.02
CA ALA A 84 0.57 1.80 -12.71
C ALA A 84 -0.63 2.51 -12.06
N GLU A 85 -1.87 2.31 -12.52
CA GLU A 85 -3.06 2.99 -11.98
C GLU A 85 -3.30 2.62 -10.50
N LEU A 86 -3.13 1.35 -10.14
CA LEU A 86 -3.26 0.90 -8.75
C LEU A 86 -2.25 1.58 -7.82
N PRO A 87 -0.92 1.50 -8.05
CA PRO A 87 0.02 2.19 -7.17
C PRO A 87 -0.12 3.72 -7.21
N ARG A 88 -0.52 4.34 -8.34
CA ARG A 88 -0.83 5.78 -8.39
C ARG A 88 -2.03 6.15 -7.51
N PHE A 89 -3.07 5.33 -7.49
CA PHE A 89 -4.23 5.55 -6.61
C PHE A 89 -3.81 5.53 -5.14
N VAL A 90 -3.02 4.54 -4.73
CA VAL A 90 -2.50 4.45 -3.36
C VAL A 90 -1.59 5.65 -3.05
N LYS A 91 -0.65 6.01 -3.95
CA LYS A 91 0.20 7.19 -3.81
C LYS A 91 -0.62 8.46 -3.61
N THR A 92 -1.73 8.62 -4.34
CA THR A 92 -2.60 9.80 -4.24
C THR A 92 -3.24 9.93 -2.86
N LEU A 93 -3.69 8.82 -2.27
CA LEU A 93 -4.17 8.79 -0.88
C LEU A 93 -3.05 9.20 0.09
N THR A 94 -1.85 8.63 -0.08
CA THR A 94 -0.69 8.87 0.78
C THR A 94 -0.24 10.33 0.71
N GLY A 95 -0.19 10.90 -0.50
CA GLY A 95 0.14 12.32 -0.70
C GLY A 95 -0.84 13.26 0.00
N ARG A 96 -2.13 12.92 0.08
CA ARG A 96 -3.09 13.69 0.89
C ARG A 96 -2.83 13.60 2.38
N ALA A 97 -2.35 12.45 2.88
CA ALA A 97 -1.96 12.32 4.28
C ALA A 97 -0.73 13.18 4.60
N VAL A 98 0.29 13.15 3.74
CA VAL A 98 1.48 14.01 3.86
C VAL A 98 1.11 15.49 3.82
N ALA A 99 0.31 15.91 2.84
CA ALA A 99 -0.17 17.30 2.73
C ALA A 99 -1.01 17.73 3.94
N GLY A 100 -1.66 16.77 4.62
CA GLY A 100 -2.38 16.98 5.87
C GLY A 100 -1.50 16.97 7.12
N GLY A 101 -0.18 16.97 6.99
CA GLY A 101 0.78 17.03 8.10
C GLY A 101 1.11 15.68 8.74
N ARG A 102 0.74 14.56 8.12
CA ARG A 102 0.95 13.20 8.67
C ARG A 102 2.19 12.48 8.13
N GLY A 103 3.09 13.17 7.44
CA GLY A 103 4.27 12.54 6.80
C GLY A 103 5.15 11.75 7.79
N GLY A 104 5.31 12.27 9.01
CA GLY A 104 6.07 11.64 10.08
C GLY A 104 5.32 10.56 10.89
N ASP A 105 4.02 10.38 10.66
CA ASP A 105 3.23 9.36 11.36
C ASP A 105 3.53 7.95 10.81
N GLY A 106 3.21 6.93 11.61
CA GLY A 106 3.14 5.55 11.14
C GLY A 106 2.00 5.33 10.13
N TYR A 107 2.11 4.28 9.31
CA TYR A 107 1.19 4.05 8.19
C TYR A 107 -0.29 3.87 8.61
N ALA A 108 -0.56 3.47 9.86
CA ALA A 108 -1.92 3.37 10.40
C ALA A 108 -2.70 4.70 10.33
N ALA A 109 -2.02 5.86 10.34
CA ALA A 109 -2.64 7.17 10.22
C ALA A 109 -3.38 7.39 8.89
N MET A 110 -3.12 6.55 7.88
CA MET A 110 -3.86 6.51 6.62
C MET A 110 -5.37 6.26 6.81
N ILE A 111 -5.81 5.71 7.95
CA ILE A 111 -7.23 5.56 8.29
C ILE A 111 -8.01 6.89 8.15
N GLU A 112 -7.35 8.01 8.43
CA GLU A 112 -7.93 9.36 8.35
C GLU A 112 -8.31 9.78 6.94
N GLN A 113 -7.68 9.19 5.91
CA GLN A 113 -8.06 9.40 4.52
C GLN A 113 -9.36 8.70 4.15
N PHE A 114 -9.73 7.65 4.89
CA PHE A 114 -10.98 6.88 4.67
C PHE A 114 -12.12 7.35 5.58
N ARG A 115 -11.82 8.05 6.69
CA ARG A 115 -12.82 8.68 7.57
C ARG A 115 -13.42 9.97 6.99
N LYS A 116 -12.81 10.51 5.93
CA LYS A 116 -13.22 11.75 5.27
C LYS A 116 -13.81 11.45 3.89
N PRO A 117 -14.81 12.22 3.43
CA PRO A 117 -15.25 12.14 2.03
C PRO A 117 -14.08 12.37 1.08
N ALA A 118 -14.15 11.75 -0.10
CA ALA A 118 -13.19 12.02 -1.16
C ALA A 118 -13.23 13.51 -1.53
N VAL A 119 -12.06 14.11 -1.73
CA VAL A 119 -11.97 15.44 -2.33
C VAL A 119 -12.36 15.28 -3.79
N THR A 120 -13.60 15.64 -4.14
CA THR A 120 -14.01 15.87 -5.53
C THR A 120 -13.33 17.15 -6.00
N GLY A 121 -12.32 17.00 -6.86
CA GLY A 121 -11.70 18.06 -7.64
C GLY A 121 -12.02 17.87 -9.11
#